data_AF-A0A0D2JUI6-F1
#
_entry.id   AF-A0A0D2JUI6-F1
#
_cell.length_a   1.000
_cell.length_b   1.000
_cell.length_c   1.000
_cell.angle_alpha   90.00
_cell.angle_beta   90.00
_cell.angle_gamma   90.00
#
_symmetry.space_group_name_H-M   'P 1'
#
loop_
_entity.id
_entity.type
_entity.pdbx_description
1 polymer ?
#
loop_
_entity_poly.entity_id
_entity_poly.type
_entity_poly.pdbx_seq_one_letter_code
_entity_poly.pdbx_strand_id
1 'polypeptide(L)'
;MSQEARGLDAGQRLVARLMGLGDRRTAGIVAQIALEEKAHVAIGVAWFKRVCEAQGVAAPGAFRSLLASLSPELLKGPFNHIARSEVGLSQDWYDVQCWPEGERAAMVAPAEAAAAKGRGEDPAAGASAGAVGAAAVTAGVIDGAGLEELRRRLALMLDTEAAAAAL
;
A
#
# COMPACT_ATOMS: atom_id res chain seq x y z
N MET A 1 1.68 4.46 2.49
CA MET A 1 2.22 3.28 1.76
C MET A 1 1.61 1.93 2.12
N SER A 2 1.66 1.40 3.36
CA SER A 2 1.19 0.00 3.62
C SER A 2 -0.34 -0.17 3.53
N GLN A 3 -1.11 0.79 4.08
CA GLN A 3 -2.57 0.83 3.92
C GLN A 3 -2.97 1.10 2.45
N GLU A 4 -2.26 2.01 1.81
CA GLU A 4 -2.34 2.33 0.38
C GLU A 4 -2.17 1.09 -0.53
N ALA A 5 -1.23 0.19 -0.21
CA ALA A 5 -1.06 -1.07 -0.95
C ALA A 5 -2.29 -2.01 -0.89
N ARG A 6 -3.22 -1.82 0.06
CA ARG A 6 -4.50 -2.55 0.07
C ARG A 6 -5.44 -2.11 -1.05
N GLY A 7 -5.34 -0.86 -1.48
CA GLY A 7 -6.09 -0.37 -2.65
C GLY A 7 -5.70 -1.12 -3.92
N LEU A 8 -4.42 -1.50 -4.06
CA LEU A 8 -3.94 -2.35 -5.16
C LEU A 8 -4.52 -3.77 -5.12
N ASP A 9 -4.75 -4.29 -3.91
CA ASP A 9 -5.30 -5.63 -3.72
C ASP A 9 -6.80 -5.64 -4.01
N ALA A 10 -7.55 -4.65 -3.53
CA ALA A 10 -9.01 -4.68 -3.51
C ALA A 10 -9.68 -3.91 -4.67
N GLY A 11 -9.05 -2.86 -5.20
CA GLY A 11 -9.68 -1.91 -6.12
C GLY A 11 -10.32 -2.59 -7.33
N GLN A 12 -9.56 -3.37 -8.09
CA GLN A 12 -10.06 -4.05 -9.30
C GLN A 12 -11.15 -5.08 -9.01
N ARG A 13 -11.09 -5.77 -7.86
CA ARG A 13 -12.15 -6.70 -7.44
C ARG A 13 -13.45 -5.96 -7.13
N LEU A 14 -13.35 -4.80 -6.48
CA LEU A 14 -14.50 -3.97 -6.18
C LEU A 14 -15.12 -3.40 -7.46
N VAL A 15 -14.30 -2.95 -8.42
CA VAL A 15 -14.76 -2.53 -9.75
C VAL A 15 -15.55 -3.65 -10.43
N ALA A 16 -15.00 -4.86 -10.50
CA ALA A 16 -15.66 -6.01 -11.13
C ALA A 16 -17.01 -6.33 -10.46
N ARG A 17 -17.06 -6.28 -9.12
CA ARG A 17 -18.29 -6.51 -8.35
C ARG A 17 -19.35 -5.45 -8.66
N LEU A 18 -18.98 -4.17 -8.64
CA LEU A 18 -19.91 -3.06 -8.91
C LEU A 18 -20.45 -3.10 -10.34
N MET A 19 -19.60 -3.45 -11.31
CA MET A 19 -20.01 -3.68 -12.69
C MET A 19 -21.03 -4.82 -12.82
N GLY A 20 -20.82 -5.93 -12.11
CA GLY A 20 -21.75 -7.06 -12.08
C GLY A 20 -23.10 -6.73 -11.43
N LEU A 21 -23.14 -5.74 -10.53
CA LEU A 21 -24.37 -5.21 -9.93
C LEU A 21 -25.04 -4.11 -10.77
N GLY A 22 -24.45 -3.74 -11.91
CA GLY A 22 -24.97 -2.69 -12.79
C GLY A 22 -24.63 -1.25 -12.38
N ASP A 23 -23.92 -1.04 -11.27
CA ASP A 23 -23.49 0.28 -10.82
C ASP A 23 -22.21 0.75 -11.52
N ARG A 24 -22.38 1.14 -12.79
CA ARG A 24 -21.30 1.60 -13.65
C ARG A 24 -20.67 2.91 -13.18
N ARG A 25 -21.46 3.80 -12.56
CA ARG A 25 -20.97 5.11 -12.11
C ARG A 25 -19.98 4.95 -10.97
N THR A 26 -20.35 4.19 -9.94
CA THR A 26 -19.47 3.94 -8.79
C THR A 26 -18.27 3.10 -9.22
N ALA A 27 -18.45 2.11 -10.10
CA ALA A 27 -17.34 1.33 -10.64
C ALA A 27 -16.28 2.21 -11.33
N GLY A 28 -16.69 3.22 -12.10
CA GLY A 28 -15.77 4.17 -12.73
C GLY A 28 -14.97 5.00 -11.73
N ILE A 29 -15.61 5.47 -10.66
CA ILE A 29 -14.94 6.22 -9.59
C ILE A 29 -13.90 5.33 -8.88
N VAL A 30 -14.28 4.11 -8.51
CA VAL A 30 -13.37 3.16 -7.85
C VAL A 30 -12.21 2.79 -8.76
N ALA A 31 -12.44 2.65 -10.07
CA ALA A 31 -11.37 2.37 -11.03
C ALA A 31 -10.34 3.49 -11.10
N GLN A 32 -10.79 4.76 -11.07
CA GLN A 32 -9.89 5.92 -11.04
C GLN A 32 -9.07 5.96 -9.74
N ILE A 33 -9.72 5.77 -8.58
CA ILE A 33 -9.01 5.73 -7.29
C ILE A 33 -7.96 4.61 -7.29
N ALA A 34 -8.32 3.41 -7.76
CA ALA A 34 -7.41 2.28 -7.81
C ALA A 34 -6.22 2.51 -8.77
N LEU A 35 -6.40 3.35 -9.80
CA LEU A 35 -5.33 3.75 -10.71
C LEU A 35 -4.36 4.74 -10.03
N GLU A 36 -4.89 5.78 -9.38
CA GLU A 36 -4.11 6.79 -8.66
C GLU A 36 -3.28 6.17 -7.52
N GLU A 37 -3.85 5.16 -6.86
CA GLU A 37 -3.21 4.41 -5.78
C GLU A 37 -1.87 3.77 -6.21
N LYS A 38 -1.73 3.36 -7.47
CA LYS A 38 -0.45 2.81 -7.98
C LYS A 38 0.68 3.81 -7.86
N ALA A 39 0.42 5.06 -8.24
CA ALA A 39 1.43 6.11 -8.16
C ALA A 39 1.78 6.42 -6.70
N HIS A 40 0.78 6.54 -5.83
CA HIS A 40 1.00 6.79 -4.39
C HIS A 40 1.89 5.72 -3.75
N VAL A 41 1.58 4.44 -3.97
CA VAL A 41 2.38 3.34 -3.43
C VAL A 41 3.80 3.35 -4.03
N ALA A 42 3.95 3.56 -5.34
CA ALA A 42 5.26 3.60 -5.98
C ALA A 42 6.18 4.69 -5.39
N ILE A 43 5.61 5.88 -5.13
CA ILE A 43 6.31 7.01 -4.51
C ILE A 43 6.70 6.66 -3.08
N GLY A 44 5.76 6.13 -2.31
CA GLY A 44 6.03 5.69 -0.94
C GLY A 44 7.15 4.66 -0.87
N VAL A 45 7.18 3.69 -1.79
CA VAL A 45 8.25 2.68 -1.89
C VAL A 45 9.60 3.33 -2.21
N ALA A 46 9.65 4.24 -3.19
CA ALA A 46 10.88 4.93 -3.56
C ALA A 46 11.45 5.76 -2.40
N TRP A 47 10.58 6.54 -1.73
CA TRP A 47 10.97 7.34 -0.58
C TRP A 47 11.46 6.47 0.59
N PHE A 48 10.75 5.38 0.89
CA PHE A 48 11.14 4.49 1.97
C PHE A 48 12.50 3.84 1.71
N LYS A 49 12.76 3.39 0.47
CA LYS A 49 14.09 2.88 0.08
C LYS A 49 15.18 3.91 0.32
N ARG A 50 14.96 5.16 -0.07
CA ARG A 50 15.91 6.26 0.13
C ARG A 50 16.22 6.52 1.60
N VAL A 51 15.20 6.52 2.45
CA VAL A 51 15.37 6.67 3.91
C VAL A 51 16.17 5.51 4.50
N CYS A 52 15.90 4.28 4.08
CA CYS A 52 16.65 3.11 4.52
C CYS A 52 18.11 3.15 4.06
N GLU A 53 18.38 3.58 2.82
CA GLU A 53 19.74 3.80 2.30
C GLU A 53 20.49 4.83 3.13
N ALA A 54 19.86 5.97 3.44
CA ALA A 54 20.47 7.01 4.27
C ALA A 54 20.79 6.53 5.70
N GLN A 55 20.05 5.55 6.20
CA GLN A 55 20.27 4.93 7.52
C GLN A 55 21.16 3.68 7.46
N GLY A 56 21.60 3.24 6.27
CA GLY A 56 22.41 2.04 6.11
C GLY A 56 21.70 0.73 6.44
N VAL A 57 20.37 0.69 6.34
CA VAL A 57 19.55 -0.51 6.64
C VAL A 57 18.87 -1.07 5.40
N ALA A 58 18.62 -2.38 5.38
CA ALA A 58 17.90 -3.01 4.28
C ALA A 58 16.40 -2.70 4.35
N ALA A 59 15.86 -2.08 3.28
CA ALA A 59 14.46 -1.65 3.24
C ALA A 59 13.43 -2.78 3.47
N PRO A 60 13.54 -3.98 2.85
CA PRO A 60 12.57 -5.05 3.09
C PRO A 60 12.50 -5.44 4.58
N GLY A 61 13.66 -5.60 5.24
CA GLY A 61 13.73 -5.94 6.66
C GLY A 61 13.16 -4.86 7.56
N ALA A 62 13.55 -3.60 7.34
CA ALA A 62 13.01 -2.46 8.08
C ALA A 62 11.48 -2.35 7.92
N PHE A 63 10.97 -2.55 6.71
CA PHE A 63 9.54 -2.51 6.42
C PHE A 63 8.79 -3.62 7.15
N ARG A 64 9.30 -4.86 7.14
CA ARG A 64 8.73 -5.98 7.90
C ARG A 64 8.62 -5.62 9.38
N SER A 65 9.71 -5.18 10.01
CA SER A 65 9.76 -4.80 11.43
C SER A 65 8.73 -3.73 11.79
N LEU A 66 8.60 -2.70 10.94
CA LEU A 66 7.60 -1.66 11.13
C LEU A 66 6.16 -2.19 10.95
N LEU A 67 5.93 -3.07 9.98
CA LEU A 67 4.61 -3.64 9.74
C LEU A 67 4.13 -4.52 10.89
N ALA A 68 4.95 -5.41 11.42
CA ALA A 68 4.50 -6.26 12.52
C ALA A 68 4.27 -5.49 13.82
N SER A 69 5.00 -4.39 14.04
CA SER A 69 4.84 -3.59 15.25
C SER A 69 3.65 -2.64 15.18
N LEU A 70 3.39 -2.05 14.01
CA LEU A 70 2.39 -1.00 13.85
C LEU A 70 1.06 -1.49 13.25
N SER A 71 1.10 -2.49 12.37
CA SER A 71 -0.07 -2.90 11.57
C SER A 71 0.01 -4.38 11.11
N PRO A 72 0.09 -5.35 12.04
CA PRO A 72 0.27 -6.77 11.72
C PRO A 72 -0.88 -7.36 10.88
N GLU A 73 -2.07 -6.77 10.93
CA GLU A 73 -3.23 -7.13 10.10
C GLU A 73 -3.01 -6.93 8.60
N LEU A 74 -2.06 -6.06 8.22
CA LEU A 74 -1.70 -5.83 6.82
C LEU A 74 -0.82 -6.92 6.22
N LEU A 75 -0.26 -7.82 7.05
CA LEU A 75 0.47 -9.02 6.61
C LEU A 75 -0.45 -10.19 6.22
N LYS A 76 -1.78 -9.99 6.29
CA LYS A 76 -2.76 -11.00 5.90
C LYS A 76 -3.28 -10.74 4.49
N GLY A 77 -3.20 -11.74 3.61
CA GLY A 77 -3.74 -11.69 2.26
C GLY A 77 -5.28 -11.59 2.21
N PRO A 78 -5.87 -11.57 1.01
CA PRO A 78 -5.24 -11.83 -0.29
C PRO A 78 -4.46 -10.62 -0.84
N PHE A 79 -3.28 -10.88 -1.40
CA PHE A 79 -2.42 -9.87 -2.03
C PHE A 79 -2.51 -9.91 -3.56
N ASN A 80 -2.40 -8.76 -4.19
CA ASN A 80 -2.18 -8.63 -5.63
C ASN A 80 -0.67 -8.50 -5.89
N HIS A 81 0.03 -9.63 -5.94
CA HIS A 81 1.48 -9.67 -6.08
C HIS A 81 1.97 -8.99 -7.37
N ILE A 82 1.20 -9.08 -8.45
CA ILE A 82 1.52 -8.44 -9.73
C ILE A 82 1.49 -6.92 -9.56
N ALA A 83 0.38 -6.36 -9.06
CA ALA A 83 0.26 -4.91 -8.88
C ALA A 83 1.26 -4.34 -7.86
N ARG A 84 1.55 -5.08 -6.79
CA ARG A 84 2.57 -4.68 -5.80
C ARG A 84 3.99 -4.71 -6.40
N SER A 85 4.30 -5.72 -7.22
CA SER A 85 5.57 -5.80 -7.94
C SER A 85 5.73 -4.66 -8.94
N GLU A 86 4.66 -4.32 -9.69
CA GLU A 86 4.65 -3.20 -10.64
C GLU A 86 5.03 -1.87 -9.98
N VAL A 87 4.69 -1.66 -8.70
CA VAL A 87 5.03 -0.46 -7.93
C VAL A 87 6.32 -0.59 -7.10
N GLY A 88 7.03 -1.71 -7.23
CA GLY A 88 8.38 -1.91 -6.69
C GLY A 88 8.39 -2.50 -5.28
N LEU A 89 7.24 -3.00 -4.82
CA LEU A 89 7.04 -3.71 -3.56
C LEU A 89 7.05 -5.22 -3.83
N SER A 90 8.23 -5.83 -3.72
CA SER A 90 8.42 -7.27 -3.91
C SER A 90 7.84 -8.08 -2.74
N GLN A 91 7.61 -9.38 -2.95
CA GLN A 91 6.87 -10.22 -2.01
C GLN A 91 7.57 -10.38 -0.66
N ASP A 92 8.90 -10.34 -0.62
CA ASP A 92 9.73 -10.42 0.59
C ASP A 92 9.49 -9.27 1.60
N TRP A 93 8.77 -8.21 1.20
CA TRP A 93 8.40 -7.09 2.07
C TRP A 93 7.19 -7.40 2.96
N TYR A 94 6.24 -8.20 2.47
CA TYR A 94 4.91 -8.30 3.10
C TYR A 94 4.33 -9.72 3.15
N ASP A 95 4.82 -10.64 2.31
CA ASP A 95 4.38 -12.02 2.34
C ASP A 95 5.27 -12.82 3.28
N VAL A 96 4.68 -13.21 4.42
CA VAL A 96 5.35 -13.98 5.48
C VAL A 96 5.90 -15.32 4.96
N GLN A 97 5.36 -15.85 3.86
CA GLN A 97 5.86 -17.07 3.23
C GLN A 97 7.17 -16.83 2.44
N CYS A 98 7.46 -15.58 2.07
CA CYS A 98 8.64 -15.18 1.30
C CYS A 98 9.75 -14.59 2.19
N TRP A 99 9.61 -14.62 3.52
CA TRP A 99 10.60 -14.06 4.43
C TRP A 99 11.79 -15.00 4.66
N PRO A 100 12.99 -14.45 4.95
CA PRO A 100 14.15 -15.26 5.31
C PRO A 100 13.90 -16.16 6.52
N GLU A 101 14.56 -17.32 6.55
CA GLU A 101 14.54 -18.22 7.70
C GLU A 101 15.05 -17.48 8.96
N GLY A 102 14.34 -17.67 10.09
CA GLY A 102 14.62 -16.97 11.35
C GLY A 102 13.79 -15.71 11.59
N GLU A 103 13.57 -14.87 10.56
CA GLU A 103 12.73 -13.66 10.71
C GLU A 103 11.24 -14.00 10.87
N ARG A 104 10.78 -15.04 10.18
CA ARG A 104 9.42 -15.58 10.33
C ARG A 104 9.13 -16.03 11.76
N ALA A 105 10.11 -16.63 12.44
CA ALA A 105 9.96 -17.11 13.82
C ALA A 105 9.96 -15.96 14.83
N ALA A 106 10.78 -14.93 14.59
CA ALA A 106 10.92 -13.76 15.48
C ALA A 106 9.68 -12.86 15.52
N MET A 107 8.86 -12.83 14.46
CA MET A 107 7.68 -11.95 14.36
C MET A 107 6.35 -12.61 14.73
N VAL A 108 6.27 -13.94 14.73
CA VAL A 108 5.05 -14.68 15.13
C VAL A 108 4.89 -14.71 16.65
N ALA A 109 6.00 -14.79 17.40
CA ALA A 109 5.97 -14.89 18.87
C ALA A 109 5.28 -13.70 19.59
N PRO A 110 5.43 -12.42 19.16
CA PRO A 110 4.74 -11.30 19.81
C PRO A 110 3.26 -11.15 19.41
N ALA A 111 2.90 -11.52 18.18
CA ALA A 111 1.53 -11.37 17.66
C ALA A 111 0.55 -12.36 18.31
N GLU A 112 0.99 -13.58 18.61
CA GLU A 112 0.20 -14.58 19.34
C GLU A 112 -0.03 -14.17 20.81
N ALA A 113 0.97 -13.53 21.44
CA ALA A 113 0.85 -13.00 22.80
C ALA A 113 -0.11 -11.78 22.87
N ALA A 114 -0.14 -10.93 21.84
CA ALA A 114 -1.05 -9.79 21.77
C ALA A 114 -2.51 -10.19 21.49
N ALA A 115 -2.74 -11.21 20.64
CA ALA A 115 -4.08 -11.73 20.33
C ALA A 115 -4.76 -12.42 21.52
N ALA A 116 -3.99 -12.95 22.48
CA ALA A 116 -4.52 -13.53 23.72
C ALA A 116 -5.10 -12.47 24.68
N LYS A 117 -4.78 -11.17 24.49
CA LYS A 117 -5.16 -10.08 25.41
C LYS A 117 -6.42 -9.31 24.99
N GLY A 118 -6.99 -9.60 23.82
CA GLY A 118 -8.04 -8.79 23.16
C GLY A 118 -9.48 -9.32 23.21
N ARG A 119 -9.80 -10.32 24.04
CA ARG A 119 -11.22 -10.75 24.22
C ARG A 119 -11.80 -10.15 25.50
N GLY A 120 -12.47 -9.00 25.34
CA GLY A 120 -13.23 -8.32 26.39
C GLY A 120 -14.11 -7.19 25.83
N GLU A 121 -15.33 -7.58 25.44
CA GLU A 121 -16.63 -6.85 25.45
C GLU A 121 -16.85 -5.57 24.60
N ASP A 122 -17.82 -5.69 23.67
CA ASP A 122 -18.55 -4.60 22.97
C ASP A 122 -19.50 -3.84 23.92
N PRO A 123 -19.91 -2.59 23.60
CA PRO A 123 -21.26 -2.43 23.05
C PRO A 123 -21.42 -1.34 21.96
N ALA A 124 -22.63 -1.33 21.40
CA ALA A 124 -23.06 -0.84 20.09
C ALA A 124 -23.44 0.66 19.95
N ALA A 125 -23.70 1.00 18.68
CA ALA A 125 -24.77 1.88 18.13
C ALA A 125 -24.41 3.33 17.71
N GLY A 126 -24.95 3.74 16.54
CA GLY A 126 -25.17 5.15 16.17
C GLY A 126 -24.96 5.48 14.69
N ALA A 127 -25.91 6.17 14.07
CA ALA A 127 -26.16 6.24 12.62
C ALA A 127 -25.75 7.57 11.92
N SER A 128 -25.92 7.58 10.59
CA SER A 128 -26.44 8.69 9.74
C SER A 128 -25.48 9.45 8.79
N ALA A 129 -25.67 9.13 7.51
CA ALA A 129 -25.76 9.95 6.29
C ALA A 129 -25.27 11.42 6.23
N GLY A 130 -24.56 11.74 5.14
CA GLY A 130 -24.40 13.10 4.60
C GLY A 130 -23.74 13.08 3.21
N ALA A 131 -24.46 13.51 2.18
CA ALA A 131 -24.06 13.50 0.77
C ALA A 131 -23.45 14.84 0.33
N VAL A 132 -22.45 14.86 -0.56
CA VAL A 132 -22.32 15.90 -1.61
C VAL A 132 -21.51 15.38 -2.80
N GLY A 133 -21.96 15.71 -4.02
CA GLY A 133 -21.39 15.28 -5.28
C GLY A 133 -20.08 15.97 -5.68
N ALA A 134 -19.40 15.38 -6.66
CA ALA A 134 -18.24 15.97 -7.31
C ALA A 134 -18.34 15.82 -8.83
N ALA A 135 -18.05 16.94 -9.49
CA ALA A 135 -18.09 17.16 -10.92
C ALA A 135 -17.06 16.29 -11.66
N ALA A 136 -17.38 16.01 -12.93
CA ALA A 136 -16.56 15.23 -13.83
C ALA A 136 -15.23 15.95 -14.11
N VAL A 137 -14.12 15.29 -13.77
CA VAL A 137 -12.79 15.58 -14.31
C VAL A 137 -12.35 14.34 -15.07
N THR A 138 -12.27 14.46 -16.39
CA THR A 138 -11.76 13.42 -17.28
C THR A 138 -10.25 13.35 -17.14
N ALA A 139 -9.75 12.38 -16.38
CA ALA A 139 -8.32 12.07 -16.28
C ALA A 139 -7.96 10.95 -17.27
N GLY A 140 -6.98 11.20 -18.12
CA GLY A 140 -6.42 10.22 -19.06
C GLY A 140 -5.76 9.06 -18.33
N VAL A 141 -5.88 7.86 -18.90
CA VAL A 141 -5.30 6.61 -18.38
C VAL A 141 -3.78 6.66 -18.51
N ILE A 142 -3.05 6.53 -17.39
CA ILE A 142 -1.59 6.38 -17.38
C ILE A 142 -1.26 4.89 -17.53
N ASP A 143 -0.47 4.54 -18.55
CA ASP A 143 -0.02 3.17 -18.82
C ASP A 143 1.29 2.82 -18.07
N GLY A 144 1.78 1.60 -18.26
CA GLY A 144 2.99 1.12 -17.57
C GLY A 144 4.26 1.92 -17.91
N ALA A 145 4.34 2.51 -19.10
CA ALA A 145 5.45 3.39 -19.49
C ALA A 145 5.33 4.76 -18.78
N GLY A 146 4.12 5.27 -18.63
CA GLY A 146 3.84 6.48 -17.86
C GLY A 146 4.19 6.34 -16.38
N LEU A 147 3.98 5.15 -15.78
CA LEU A 147 4.38 4.89 -14.40
C LEU A 147 5.90 4.88 -14.22
N GLU A 148 6.63 4.32 -15.19
CA GLU A 148 8.10 4.27 -15.16
C GLU A 148 8.73 5.65 -15.39
N GLU A 149 8.11 6.49 -16.22
CA GLU A 149 8.53 7.89 -16.38
C GLU A 149 8.23 8.71 -15.11
N LEU A 150 7.10 8.47 -14.44
CA LEU A 150 6.79 9.10 -13.15
C LEU A 150 7.83 8.75 -12.09
N ARG A 151 8.22 7.47 -12.02
CA ARG A 151 9.30 6.99 -11.15
C ARG A 151 10.62 7.70 -11.43
N ARG A 152 11.01 7.80 -12.70
CA ARG A 152 12.27 8.41 -13.11
C ARG A 152 12.31 9.91 -12.78
N ARG A 153 11.22 10.64 -13.01
CA ARG A 153 11.11 12.07 -12.67
C ARG A 153 11.16 12.33 -11.18
N LEU A 154 10.58 11.44 -10.38
CA LEU A 154 10.59 11.58 -8.93
C LEU A 154 11.93 11.20 -8.31
N ALA A 155 12.64 10.23 -8.88
CA ALA A 155 14.04 9.98 -8.50
C ALA A 155 14.90 11.25 -8.67
N LEU A 156 14.74 11.96 -9.79
CA LEU A 156 15.43 13.23 -10.05
C LEU A 156 15.05 14.34 -9.05
N MET A 157 13.78 14.45 -8.63
CA MET A 157 13.37 15.40 -7.59
C MET A 157 14.00 15.08 -6.23
N LEU A 158 14.11 13.80 -5.87
CA LEU A 158 14.69 13.38 -4.58
C LEU A 158 16.22 13.57 -4.55
N ASP A 159 16.90 13.48 -5.69
CA ASP A 159 18.33 13.82 -5.79
C ASP A 159 18.61 15.31 -5.57
N THR A 160 17.67 16.19 -5.94
CA THR A 160 17.82 17.64 -5.68
C THR A 160 17.74 18.00 -4.19
N GLU A 161 16.95 17.29 -3.39
CA GLU A 161 16.91 17.51 -1.93
C GLU A 161 18.14 16.96 -1.22
N ALA A 162 18.70 15.83 -1.69
CA ALA A 162 19.94 15.28 -1.15
C ALA A 162 21.15 16.21 -1.42
N ALA A 163 21.20 16.84 -2.60
CA ALA A 163 22.21 17.85 -2.92
C ALA A 163 22.03 19.13 -2.11
N ALA A 164 20.78 19.53 -1.81
CA ALA A 164 20.49 20.69 -0.97
C ALA A 164 20.81 20.46 0.52
N ALA A 165 20.73 19.21 1.01
CA ALA A 165 21.09 18.85 2.38
C ALA A 165 22.61 18.67 2.61
N ALA A 166 23.42 18.71 1.56
CA ALA A 166 24.88 18.52 1.58
C ALA A 166 25.68 19.85 1.44
N LEU A 167 25.00 21.00 1.41
CA LEU A 167 25.55 22.36 1.43
C LEU A 167 25.36 22.99 2.81
#